data_AF-A0A1Y2E6J4-F1
#
_entry.id   AF-A0A1Y2E6J4-F1
#
_cell.length_a   1.000
_cell.length_b   1.000
_cell.length_c   1.000
_cell.angle_alpha   90.00
_cell.angle_beta   90.00
_cell.angle_gamma   90.00
#
_symmetry.space_group_name_H-M   'P 1'
#
loop_
_entity.id
_entity.type
_entity.pdbx_description
1 polymer ?
#
loop_
_entity_poly.entity_id
_entity_poly.type
_entity_poly.pdbx_seq_one_letter_code
_entity_poly.pdbx_strand_id
1 'polypeptide(L)' 'MLQKGARNFAFIGRSGADKPRAKSLVDHLESNHAKVFVIRGDVTSLEDCKALVQASLATGKPVGGLIHAAMGLH' A
#
# COMPACT_ATOMS: atom_id res chain seq x y z
N MET A 1 7.66 9.21 -4.30
CA MET A 1 7.94 7.92 -4.96
C MET A 1 7.46 7.87 -6.41
N LEU A 2 6.18 8.16 -6.69
CA LEU A 2 5.63 8.16 -8.06
C LEU A 2 6.46 9.01 -9.05
N GLN A 3 6.77 10.25 -8.69
CA GLN A 3 7.60 11.17 -9.49
C GLN A 3 9.05 10.70 -9.67
N LYS A 4 9.52 9.75 -8.85
CA LYS A 4 10.85 9.14 -8.95
C LYS A 4 10.83 7.80 -9.70
N GLY A 5 9.71 7.46 -10.36
CA GLY A 5 9.60 6.29 -11.24
C GLY A 5 8.93 5.06 -10.62
N ALA A 6 8.53 5.09 -9.34
CA ALA A 6 7.78 3.97 -8.77
C ALA A 6 6.41 3.83 -9.45
N ARG A 7 6.02 2.59 -9.78
CA ARG A 7 4.76 2.25 -10.48
C ARG A 7 3.95 1.15 -9.82
N ASN A 8 4.45 0.57 -8.72
CA ASN A 8 3.82 -0.54 -8.03
C ASN A 8 3.82 -0.19 -6.55
N PHE A 9 2.65 -0.11 -5.95
CA PHE A 9 2.45 0.26 -4.56
C PHE A 9 1.58 -0.77 -3.87
N ALA A 10 1.95 -1.13 -2.65
CA ALA A 10 1.14 -1.93 -1.76
C ALA A 10 1.04 -1.19 -0.43
N PHE A 11 -0.17 -0.87 0.00
CA PHE A 11 -0.45 -0.17 1.25
C PHE A 11 -1.17 -1.08 2.22
N ILE A 12 -0.91 -0.91 3.51
CA ILE A 12 -1.65 -1.54 4.60
C ILE A 12 -2.11 -0.47 5.59
N GLY A 13 -3.33 -0.62 6.10
CA GLY A 13 -3.82 0.21 7.20
C GLY A 13 -5.20 -0.24 7.67
N ARG A 14 -5.52 0.01 8.93
CA ARG A 14 -6.75 -0.49 9.60
C ARG A 14 -8.05 -0.07 8.88
N SER A 15 -8.05 1.11 8.27
CA SER A 15 -9.19 1.61 7.48
C SER A 15 -9.04 1.39 5.96
N GLY A 16 -7.96 0.76 5.50
CA GLY A 16 -7.66 0.59 4.07
C GLY A 16 -7.87 1.89 3.28
N ALA A 17 -8.68 1.80 2.22
CA ALA A 17 -9.11 2.92 1.39
C ALA A 17 -10.52 3.45 1.71
N ASP A 18 -11.10 3.11 2.87
CA ASP A 18 -12.48 3.51 3.23
C ASP A 18 -12.66 5.03 3.33
N LYS A 19 -11.60 5.74 3.77
CA LYS A 19 -11.65 7.18 3.99
C LYS A 19 -11.49 7.91 2.65
N PRO A 20 -12.26 8.98 2.38
CA PRO A 20 -12.19 9.72 1.11
C PRO A 20 -10.77 10.15 0.72
N ARG A 21 -9.97 10.58 1.70
CA ARG A 21 -8.58 10.97 1.48
C ARG A 21 -7.69 9.79 1.04
N ALA A 22 -7.90 8.61 1.62
CA ALA A 22 -7.16 7.41 1.24
C ALA A 22 -7.56 6.96 -0.17
N LYS A 23 -8.87 6.94 -0.46
CA LYS A 23 -9.39 6.66 -1.80
C LYS A 23 -8.85 7.63 -2.86
N SER A 24 -8.89 8.94 -2.59
CA SER A 24 -8.36 9.96 -3.50
C SER A 24 -6.87 9.78 -3.80
N LEU A 25 -6.07 9.36 -2.82
CA LEU A 25 -4.66 9.03 -3.05
C LEU A 25 -4.51 7.83 -3.99
N VAL A 26 -5.28 6.76 -3.76
CA VAL A 26 -5.29 5.57 -4.64
C VAL A 26 -5.67 5.97 -6.06
N ASP A 27 -6.79 6.66 -6.24
CA ASP A 27 -7.29 7.12 -7.54
C ASP A 27 -6.24 8.02 -8.25
N HIS A 28 -5.54 8.89 -7.50
CA HIS A 28 -4.45 9.72 -8.05
C HIS A 28 -3.24 8.89 -8.51
N LEU A 29 -2.82 7.88 -7.74
CA LEU A 29 -1.73 7.00 -8.14
C LEU A 29 -2.09 6.18 -9.39
N GLU A 30 -3.30 5.62 -9.43
CA GLU A 30 -3.79 4.81 -10.54
C GLU A 30 -3.99 5.62 -11.82
N SER A 31 -4.52 6.84 -11.73
CA SER A 31 -4.60 7.76 -12.88
C SER A 31 -3.23 8.16 -13.45
N ASN A 32 -2.15 8.00 -12.67
CA ASN A 32 -0.77 8.15 -13.11
C ASN A 32 -0.11 6.81 -13.48
N HIS A 33 -0.91 5.83 -13.91
CA HIS A 33 -0.49 4.51 -14.38
C HIS A 33 0.27 3.67 -13.35
N ALA A 34 0.06 3.92 -12.05
CA ALA A 34 0.57 3.04 -11.01
C ALA A 34 -0.43 1.93 -10.71
N LYS A 35 0.08 0.72 -10.45
CA LYS A 35 -0.71 -0.37 -9.88
C LYS A 35 -0.69 -0.25 -8.37
N VAL A 36 -1.87 -0.21 -7.75
CA VAL A 36 -2.01 -0.02 -6.30
C VAL A 36 -2.78 -1.19 -5.69
N PHE A 37 -2.25 -1.75 -4.61
CA PHE A 37 -2.94 -2.71 -3.76
C PHE A 37 -3.15 -2.10 -2.39
N VAL A 38 -4.35 -2.24 -1.83
CA VAL A 38 -4.66 -1.76 -0.49
C VAL A 38 -5.17 -2.93 0.33
N ILE A 39 -4.42 -3.28 1.37
CA ILE A 39 -4.82 -4.24 2.38
C ILE A 39 -5.45 -3.47 3.53
N ARG A 40 -6.74 -3.71 3.76
CA ARG A 40 -7.36 -3.31 5.01
C ARG A 40 -6.94 -4.30 6.09
N GLY A 41 -6.07 -3.87 7.00
CA GLY A 41 -5.48 -4.75 8.02
C GLY A 41 -4.59 -3.99 9.00
N ASP A 42 -4.04 -4.71 9.97
CA ASP A 42 -3.10 -4.18 10.95
C ASP A 42 -1.67 -4.66 10.67
N VAL A 43 -0.70 -3.74 10.73
CA VAL A 43 0.71 -4.08 10.53
C VAL A 43 1.26 -4.94 11.69
N THR A 44 0.59 -4.98 12.84
CA THR A 44 0.95 -5.90 13.93
C THR A 44 0.42 -7.32 13.70
N SER A 45 -0.46 -7.53 12.72
CA SER A 45 -0.98 -8.84 12.32
C SER A 45 -0.05 -9.50 11.31
N LEU A 46 0.47 -10.68 11.65
CA LEU A 46 1.30 -11.47 10.73
C LEU A 46 0.52 -11.87 9.47
N GLU A 47 -0.77 -12.17 9.62
CA GLU A 47 -1.63 -12.57 8.49
C GLU A 47 -1.80 -11.42 7.50
N ASP A 48 -2.08 -10.22 7.99
CA ASP A 48 -2.25 -9.03 7.13
C ASP A 48 -0.92 -8.64 6.47
N CYS A 49 0.19 -8.78 7.20
CA CYS A 49 1.53 -8.59 6.63
C CYS A 49 1.82 -9.60 5.52
N LYS A 50 1.44 -10.87 5.69
CA LYS A 50 1.57 -11.89 4.63
C LYS A 50 0.71 -11.52 3.42
N ALA A 51 -0.53 -11.09 3.61
CA ALA A 51 -1.39 -10.64 2.51
C ALA A 51 -0.76 -9.47 1.73
N LEU A 52 -0.15 -8.50 2.42
CA LEU A 52 0.56 -7.39 1.79
C LEU A 52 1.76 -7.85 0.95
N VAL A 53 2.57 -8.77 1.49
CA VAL A 53 3.71 -9.33 0.77
C VAL A 53 3.24 -10.11 -0.47
N GLN A 54 2.21 -10.94 -0.34
CA GLN A 54 1.65 -11.67 -1.48
C GLN A 54 1.10 -10.75 -2.56
N ALA A 55 0.40 -9.67 -2.20
CA ALA A 55 -0.08 -8.66 -3.14
C ALA A 55 1.10 -7.98 -3.87
N SER A 56 2.20 -7.72 -3.17
CA SER A 56 3.43 -7.17 -3.77
C SER A 56 4.05 -8.15 -4.77
N LEU A 57 4.13 -9.44 -4.43
CA LEU A 57 4.68 -10.49 -5.30
C LEU A 57 3.80 -10.72 -6.55
N ALA A 58 2.49 -10.53 -6.46
CA ALA A 58 1.56 -10.64 -7.59
C ALA A 58 1.82 -9.60 -8.71
N THR A 59 2.71 -8.63 -8.49
CA THR A 59 3.18 -7.71 -9.53
C THR A 59 4.23 -8.33 -10.46
N GLY A 60 4.80 -9.49 -10.09
CA GLY A 60 5.92 -10.11 -10.80
C GLY A 60 7.25 -9.34 -10.68
N LYS A 61 7.32 -8.37 -9.75
CA LYS A 61 8.50 -7.53 -9.53
C LYS A 61 9.05 -7.72 -8.11
N PRO A 62 10.37 -7.60 -7.91
CA PRO A 62 10.95 -7.61 -6.57
C PRO A 62 10.46 -6.41 -5.75
N VAL A 63 10.43 -6.57 -4.43
CA VAL A 63 10.16 -5.46 -3.50
C VAL A 63 11.35 -4.51 -3.52
N GLY A 64 11.15 -3.30 -4.07
CA GLY A 64 12.21 -2.29 -4.18
C GLY A 64 12.41 -1.43 -2.93
N GLY A 65 11.53 -1.55 -1.93
CA GLY A 65 11.64 -0.82 -0.67
C GLY A 65 10.40 -1.00 0.20
N LEU A 66 10.58 -0.83 1.51
CA LEU A 66 9.52 -0.90 2.52
C LEU A 66 9.59 0.34 3.41
N ILE A 67 8.44 0.99 3.63
CA ILE A 67 8.32 2.11 4.56
C ILE A 67 7.31 1.74 5.63
N HIS A 68 7.74 1.75 6.89
CA HIS A 68 6.86 1.64 8.04
C HIS A 68 6.50 3.03 8.56
N ALA A 69 5.31 3.51 8.23
CA ALA A 69 4.80 4.82 8.66
C ALA A 69 3.59 4.70 9.61
N ALA A 70 3.24 3.50 10.06
CA ALA A 70 2.20 3.30 11.05
C ALA A 70 2.67 3.82 12.41
N MET A 71 1.84 4.61 13.08
CA MET A 71 2.11 5.14 14.41
C MET A 71 0.82 5.31 15.20
N GLY A 72 0.91 5.15 16.52
CA GLY A 72 -0.14 5.56 17.46
C GLY A 72 0.39 6.70 18.34
N LEU A 73 -0.30 7.82 18.36
CA LEU A 73 -0.04 8.91 19.30
C LEU A 73 -0.96 8.72 20.50
N HIS A 74 -0.39 8.79 21.69
CA HIS A 74 -1.08 8.69 22.98
C HIS A 74 -0.71 9.90 23.84
#